data_AF-A0A5C9E4W2-F1
#
_entry.id   AF-A0A5C9E4W2-F1
#
_cell.length_a   1.000
_cell.length_b   1.000
_cell.length_c   1.000
_cell.angle_alpha   90.00
_cell.angle_beta   90.00
_cell.angle_gamma   90.00
#
_symmetry.space_group_name_H-M   'P 1'
#
loop_
_entity.id
_entity.type
_entity.pdbx_description
1 polymer ?
#
loop_
_entity_poly.entity_id
_entity_poly.type
_entity_poly.pdbx_seq_one_letter_code
_entity_poly.pdbx_strand_id
1 'polypeptide(L)'
;MTDDDSELALIRRKKMAKMMAKEKEAKEKREHAEKVQNERDRLLKRFTAPDAVQYLEGLAKTEPDVAKRIEEILLYLIVYRGFRQTIKQLDIRYIERQIKGEGPKIRVHRDGETSDFGSYVREAIKKGEE
;
A
#
# COMPACT_ATOMS: atom_id res chain seq x y z
N MET A 1 -17.87 58.16 -17.58
CA MET A 1 -17.36 56.78 -17.46
C MET A 1 -17.60 56.13 -18.79
N THR A 2 -16.54 55.80 -19.51
CA THR A 2 -16.58 55.20 -20.85
C THR A 2 -16.99 53.73 -20.75
N ASP A 3 -17.72 53.20 -21.73
CA ASP A 3 -18.16 51.80 -21.77
C ASP A 3 -16.99 50.80 -21.59
N ASP A 4 -15.80 51.16 -22.06
CA ASP A 4 -14.55 50.40 -21.88
C ASP A 4 -14.19 50.14 -20.40
N ASP A 5 -14.47 51.09 -19.50
CA ASP A 5 -14.20 50.92 -18.05
C ASP A 5 -15.18 49.91 -17.43
N SER A 6 -16.41 49.85 -17.94
CA SER A 6 -17.45 48.91 -17.49
C SER A 6 -17.17 47.48 -17.95
N GLU A 7 -16.77 47.32 -19.21
CA GLU A 7 -16.37 46.02 -19.76
C GLU A 7 -15.12 45.46 -19.08
N LEU A 8 -14.12 46.31 -18.83
CA LEU A 8 -12.91 45.91 -18.11
C LEU A 8 -13.22 45.48 -16.67
N ALA A 9 -14.13 46.18 -15.98
CA ALA A 9 -14.59 45.81 -14.64
C ALA A 9 -15.31 44.44 -14.63
N LEU A 10 -16.16 44.17 -15.63
CA LEU A 10 -16.84 42.88 -15.79
C LEU A 10 -15.85 41.73 -16.03
N ILE A 11 -14.83 41.95 -16.87
CA ILE A 11 -13.78 40.96 -17.14
C ILE A 11 -12.97 40.67 -15.87
N ARG A 12 -12.59 41.72 -15.10
CA ARG A 12 -11.88 41.57 -13.82
C ARG A 12 -12.71 40.77 -12.83
N ARG A 13 -14.00 41.07 -12.69
CA ARG A 13 -14.92 40.34 -11.79
C ARG A 13 -15.06 38.87 -12.19
N LYS A 14 -15.23 38.56 -13.48
CA LYS A 14 -15.29 37.18 -13.99
C LYS A 14 -13.99 36.41 -13.74
N LYS A 15 -12.83 37.03 -13.97
CA LYS A 15 -11.51 36.42 -13.67
C LYS A 15 -11.33 36.18 -12.18
N MET A 16 -11.67 37.14 -11.33
CA MET A 16 -11.61 37.01 -9.87
C MET A 16 -12.50 35.87 -9.38
N ALA A 17 -13.75 35.79 -9.85
CA ALA A 17 -14.65 34.68 -9.51
C ALA A 17 -14.10 33.31 -9.94
N LYS A 18 -13.51 33.22 -11.13
CA LYS A 18 -12.87 31.99 -11.62
C LYS A 18 -11.64 31.59 -10.79
N MET A 19 -10.84 32.56 -10.34
CA MET A 19 -9.69 32.30 -9.46
C MET A 19 -10.15 31.82 -8.09
N MET A 20 -11.13 32.49 -7.49
CA MET A 20 -11.71 32.09 -6.20
C MET A 20 -12.33 30.69 -6.26
N ALA A 21 -13.04 30.35 -7.34
CA ALA A 21 -13.61 29.01 -7.51
C ALA A 21 -12.51 27.93 -7.59
N LYS A 22 -11.43 28.18 -8.35
CA LYS A 22 -10.29 27.26 -8.43
C LYS A 22 -9.57 27.10 -7.09
N GLU A 23 -9.39 28.19 -6.37
CA GLU A 23 -8.74 28.18 -5.06
C GLU A 23 -9.59 27.41 -4.03
N LYS A 24 -10.90 27.63 -4.03
CA LYS A 24 -11.85 26.88 -3.21
C LYS A 24 -11.82 25.39 -3.52
N GLU A 25 -11.87 25.01 -4.80
CA GLU A 25 -11.79 23.60 -5.22
C GLU A 25 -10.46 22.97 -4.80
N ALA A 26 -9.34 23.68 -4.98
CA ALA A 26 -8.03 23.19 -4.55
C ALA A 26 -7.94 23.01 -3.03
N LYS A 27 -8.52 23.94 -2.26
CA LYS A 27 -8.59 23.86 -0.80
C LYS A 27 -9.44 22.66 -0.35
N GLU A 28 -10.63 22.51 -0.91
CA GLU A 28 -11.52 21.38 -0.62
C GLU A 28 -10.86 20.03 -0.94
N LYS A 29 -10.14 19.92 -2.07
CA LYS A 29 -9.38 18.72 -2.43
C LYS A 29 -8.28 18.40 -1.42
N ARG A 30 -7.54 19.41 -0.94
CA ARG A 30 -6.48 19.22 0.07
C ARG A 30 -7.05 18.76 1.40
N GLU A 31 -8.09 19.43 1.88
CA GLU A 31 -8.76 19.05 3.13
C GLU A 31 -9.37 17.65 3.05
N HIS A 32 -9.94 17.29 1.90
CA HIS A 32 -10.46 15.95 1.69
C HIS A 32 -9.34 14.90 1.69
N ALA A 33 -8.24 15.15 0.97
CA ALA A 33 -7.09 14.24 0.93
C ALA A 33 -6.48 14.03 2.32
N GLU A 34 -6.36 15.10 3.11
CA GLU A 34 -5.86 15.02 4.48
C GLU A 34 -6.79 14.19 5.39
N LYS A 35 -8.11 14.40 5.31
CA LYS A 35 -9.08 13.59 6.05
C LYS A 35 -9.02 12.12 5.68
N VAL A 36 -8.91 11.82 4.38
CA VAL A 36 -8.77 10.44 3.90
C VAL A 36 -7.48 9.81 4.42
N GLN A 37 -6.37 10.52 4.36
CA GLN A 37 -5.09 9.99 4.86
C GLN A 37 -5.14 9.72 6.37
N ASN A 38 -5.68 10.65 7.15
CA ASN A 38 -5.82 10.50 8.59
C ASN A 38 -6.68 9.27 8.95
N GLU A 39 -7.77 9.02 8.21
CA GLU A 39 -8.61 7.85 8.45
C GLU A 39 -7.92 6.55 8.00
N ARG A 40 -7.16 6.56 6.90
CA ARG A 40 -6.33 5.41 6.48
C ARG A 40 -5.33 5.03 7.58
N ASP A 41 -4.58 6.01 8.08
CA ASP A 41 -3.58 5.80 9.13
C ASP A 41 -4.23 5.28 10.41
N ARG A 42 -5.39 5.84 10.77
CA ARG A 42 -6.16 5.40 11.94
C ARG A 42 -6.61 3.94 11.81
N LEU A 43 -7.13 3.54 10.65
CA LEU A 43 -7.57 2.17 10.39
C LEU A 43 -6.40 1.19 10.44
N LEU A 44 -5.29 1.51 9.76
CA LEU A 44 -4.08 0.68 9.76
C LEU A 44 -3.54 0.50 11.18
N LYS A 45 -3.39 1.59 11.95
CA LYS A 45 -2.92 1.51 13.35
C LYS A 45 -3.85 0.70 14.25
N ARG A 46 -5.16 0.73 14.01
CA ARG A 46 -6.14 0.00 14.82
C ARG A 46 -6.12 -1.50 14.58
N PHE A 47 -5.96 -1.92 13.33
CA PHE A 47 -6.10 -3.33 12.93
C PHE A 47 -4.77 -4.04 12.69
N THR A 48 -3.64 -3.37 12.86
CA THR A 48 -2.30 -3.93 12.62
C THR A 48 -1.52 -4.00 13.92
N ALA A 49 -0.87 -5.12 14.18
CA ALA A 49 -0.03 -5.30 15.36
C ALA A 49 1.21 -4.38 15.32
N PRO A 50 1.77 -3.97 16.47
CA PRO A 50 2.90 -3.01 16.50
C PRO A 50 4.15 -3.49 15.74
N ASP A 51 4.48 -4.78 15.81
CA ASP A 51 5.56 -5.42 15.07
C ASP A 51 5.33 -5.41 13.55
N ALA A 52 4.06 -5.58 13.15
CA ALA A 52 3.63 -5.53 11.77
C ALA A 52 3.72 -4.09 11.20
N VAL A 53 3.34 -3.08 11.99
CA VAL A 53 3.53 -1.66 11.62
C VAL A 53 5.01 -1.34 11.42
N GLN A 54 5.87 -1.72 12.36
CA GLN A 54 7.32 -1.51 12.24
C GLN A 54 7.90 -2.18 10.99
N TYR A 55 7.45 -3.40 10.69
CA TYR A 55 7.86 -4.10 9.49
C TYR A 55 7.44 -3.35 8.22
N LEU A 56 6.18 -2.87 8.15
CA LEU A 56 5.66 -2.13 7.01
C LEU A 56 6.39 -0.79 6.83
N GLU A 57 6.70 -0.08 7.92
CA GLU A 57 7.51 1.15 7.89
C GLU A 57 8.94 0.89 7.40
N GLY A 58 9.54 -0.23 7.78
CA GLY A 58 10.82 -0.68 7.26
C GLY A 58 10.75 -0.96 5.75
N LEU A 59 9.72 -1.70 5.33
CA LEU A 59 9.47 -2.01 3.93
C LEU A 59 9.21 -0.75 3.10
N ALA A 60 8.52 0.26 3.64
CA ALA A 60 8.28 1.52 2.95
C ALA A 60 9.57 2.30 2.63
N LYS A 61 10.64 2.07 3.41
CA LYS A 61 11.96 2.68 3.16
C LYS A 61 12.74 1.95 2.07
N THR A 62 12.61 0.63 1.99
CA THR A 62 13.37 -0.20 1.04
C THR A 62 12.64 -0.41 -0.27
N GLU A 63 11.33 -0.63 -0.23
CA GLU A 63 10.46 -1.01 -1.34
C GLU A 63 9.10 -0.28 -1.23
N PRO A 64 9.05 1.05 -1.49
CA PRO A 64 7.87 1.86 -1.26
C PRO A 64 6.64 1.41 -2.06
N ASP A 65 6.82 0.94 -3.29
CA ASP A 65 5.72 0.47 -4.15
C ASP A 65 5.06 -0.80 -3.60
N VAL A 66 5.86 -1.71 -3.03
CA VAL A 66 5.36 -2.94 -2.40
C VAL A 66 4.60 -2.58 -1.12
N ALA A 67 5.18 -1.72 -0.28
CA ALA A 67 4.54 -1.28 0.96
C ALA A 67 3.19 -0.60 0.69
N LYS A 68 3.12 0.32 -0.28
CA LYS A 68 1.87 0.98 -0.69
C LYS A 68 0.81 -0.02 -1.15
N ARG A 69 1.21 -1.00 -1.96
CA ARG A 69 0.29 -2.04 -2.44
C ARG A 69 -0.21 -2.93 -1.30
N ILE A 70 0.61 -3.22 -0.30
CA ILE A 70 0.18 -3.91 0.92
C ILE A 70 -0.85 -3.07 1.67
N GLU A 71 -0.58 -1.78 1.93
CA GLU A 71 -1.54 -0.89 2.61
C GLU A 71 -2.90 -0.84 1.91
N GLU A 72 -2.90 -0.75 0.58
CA GLU A 72 -4.14 -0.77 -0.22
C GLU A 72 -4.91 -2.07 -0.05
N ILE A 73 -4.23 -3.22 -0.03
CA ILE A 73 -4.85 -4.53 0.22
C ILE A 73 -5.43 -4.58 1.64
N LEU A 74 -4.68 -4.16 2.65
CA LEU A 74 -5.13 -4.19 4.05
C LEU A 74 -6.36 -3.30 4.24
N LEU A 75 -6.32 -2.07 3.72
CA LEU A 75 -7.45 -1.14 3.77
C LEU A 75 -8.65 -1.71 3.02
N TYR A 76 -8.44 -2.35 1.87
CA TYR A 76 -9.52 -2.99 1.15
C TYR A 76 -10.20 -4.09 1.98
N LEU A 77 -9.40 -4.93 2.66
CA LEU A 77 -9.92 -5.98 3.53
C LEU A 77 -10.70 -5.39 4.72
N ILE A 78 -10.19 -4.33 5.35
CA ILE A 78 -10.82 -3.68 6.51
C ILE A 78 -12.14 -3.01 6.11
N VAL A 79 -12.12 -2.20 5.05
CA VAL A 79 -13.24 -1.33 4.65
C VAL A 79 -14.33 -2.12 3.92
N TYR A 80 -13.96 -2.94 2.94
CA TYR A 80 -14.93 -3.58 2.04
C TYR A 80 -15.22 -5.04 2.37
N ARG A 81 -14.29 -5.75 3.02
CA ARG A 81 -14.49 -7.16 3.41
C ARG A 81 -14.83 -7.34 4.88
N GLY A 82 -14.88 -6.25 5.66
CA GLY A 82 -15.20 -6.30 7.07
C GLY A 82 -14.18 -7.08 7.90
N PHE A 83 -12.92 -7.12 7.47
CA PHE A 83 -11.85 -7.76 8.24
C PHE A 83 -11.60 -6.99 9.54
N ARG A 84 -11.78 -7.65 10.68
CA ARG A 84 -11.65 -7.04 12.03
C ARG A 84 -10.60 -7.70 12.92
N GLN A 85 -9.93 -8.73 12.44
CA GLN A 85 -8.86 -9.38 13.19
C GLN A 85 -7.58 -8.54 13.17
N THR A 86 -6.72 -8.72 14.18
CA THR A 86 -5.41 -8.07 14.21
C THR A 86 -4.48 -8.70 13.17
N ILE A 87 -4.03 -7.89 12.22
CA ILE A 87 -3.05 -8.22 11.18
C ILE A 87 -1.67 -8.32 11.83
N LYS A 88 -1.05 -9.48 11.75
CA LYS A 88 0.28 -9.77 12.33
C LYS A 88 1.38 -9.54 11.29
N GLN A 89 2.62 -9.50 11.76
CA GLN A 89 3.78 -9.34 10.85
C GLN A 89 3.83 -10.46 9.81
N LEU A 90 3.48 -11.69 10.20
CA LEU A 90 3.44 -12.84 9.29
C LEU A 90 2.46 -12.63 8.12
N ASP A 91 1.32 -11.98 8.37
CA ASP A 91 0.31 -11.71 7.35
C ASP A 91 0.85 -10.69 6.33
N ILE A 92 1.54 -9.64 6.81
CA ILE A 92 2.20 -8.65 5.93
C ILE A 92 3.28 -9.33 5.07
N ARG A 93 4.12 -10.17 5.67
CA ARG A 93 5.15 -10.94 4.94
C ARG A 93 4.54 -11.89 3.92
N TYR A 94 3.40 -12.49 4.23
CA TYR A 94 2.69 -13.35 3.29
C TYR A 94 2.22 -12.54 2.07
N ILE A 95 1.57 -11.38 2.29
CA ILE A 95 1.12 -10.50 1.21
C ILE A 95 2.31 -9.98 0.39
N GLU A 96 3.40 -9.58 1.05
CA GLU A 96 4.64 -9.16 0.40
C GLU A 96 5.15 -10.22 -0.58
N ARG A 97 5.25 -11.48 -0.12
CA ARG A 97 5.68 -12.60 -0.97
C ARG A 97 4.75 -12.83 -2.15
N GLN A 98 3.43 -12.71 -1.95
CA GLN A 98 2.46 -12.83 -3.04
C GLN A 98 2.62 -11.69 -4.07
N ILE A 99 2.90 -10.47 -3.62
CA ILE A 99 3.16 -9.32 -4.50
C ILE A 99 4.44 -9.53 -5.31
N LYS A 100 5.50 -10.05 -4.67
CA LYS A 100 6.81 -10.32 -5.29
C LYS A 100 6.84 -11.58 -6.17
N GLY A 101 5.80 -12.42 -6.12
CA GLY A 101 5.80 -13.71 -6.80
C GLY A 101 6.72 -14.76 -6.18
N GLU A 102 7.04 -14.61 -4.88
CA GLU A 102 7.89 -15.56 -4.17
C GLU A 102 7.11 -16.83 -3.77
N GLY A 103 7.34 -17.91 -4.53
CA GLY A 103 6.74 -19.22 -4.26
C GLY A 103 7.19 -19.85 -2.93
N PRO A 104 6.49 -20.90 -2.46
CA PRO A 104 6.91 -21.67 -1.29
C PRO A 104 8.27 -22.33 -1.54
N LYS A 105 9.16 -22.28 -0.54
CA LYS A 105 10.41 -23.04 -0.54
C LYS A 105 10.25 -24.24 0.39
N ILE A 106 10.46 -25.44 -0.15
CA ILE A 106 10.34 -26.69 0.61
C ILE A 106 11.76 -27.14 0.98
N ARG A 107 12.01 -27.29 2.27
CA ARG A 107 13.27 -27.84 2.80
C ARG A 107 13.03 -29.25 3.31
N VAL A 108 13.95 -30.15 3.00
CA VAL A 108 13.95 -31.55 3.45
C VAL A 108 15.02 -31.68 4.52
N HIS A 109 14.65 -32.21 5.68
CA HIS A 109 15.59 -32.56 6.74
C HIS A 109 15.70 -34.07 6.83
N ARG A 110 16.89 -34.60 6.55
CA ARG A 110 17.16 -36.05 6.57
C ARG A 110 18.59 -36.30 7.02
N ASP A 111 18.77 -37.27 7.90
CA ASP A 111 20.09 -37.72 8.38
C ASP A 111 20.98 -36.59 8.94
N GLY A 112 20.36 -35.58 9.58
CA GLY A 112 21.05 -34.43 10.18
C GLY A 112 21.34 -33.28 9.20
N GLU A 113 21.11 -33.46 7.91
CA GLU A 113 21.33 -32.44 6.88
C GLU A 113 20.01 -31.80 6.42
N THR A 114 20.07 -30.51 6.08
CA THR A 114 18.93 -29.77 5.52
C THR A 114 19.23 -29.38 4.09
N SER A 115 18.46 -29.93 3.15
CA SER A 115 18.60 -29.65 1.72
C SER A 115 17.32 -29.02 1.16
N ASP A 116 17.45 -28.30 0.04
CA ASP A 116 16.28 -27.89 -0.74
C ASP A 116 15.65 -29.11 -1.40
N PHE A 117 14.31 -29.15 -1.46
CA PHE A 117 13.57 -30.28 -2.03
C PHE A 117 14.00 -30.63 -3.46
N GLY A 118 14.28 -29.63 -4.31
CA GLY A 118 14.72 -29.87 -5.67
C GLY A 118 16.09 -30.54 -5.74
N SER A 119 17.00 -30.18 -4.83
CA SER A 119 18.30 -30.83 -4.72
C SER A 119 18.16 -32.26 -4.17
N TYR A 120 17.33 -32.45 -3.14
CA TYR A 120 17.03 -33.76 -2.57
C TYR A 120 16.49 -34.74 -3.63
N VAL A 121 15.50 -34.32 -4.43
CA VAL A 121 14.92 -35.17 -5.48
C VAL A 121 15.96 -35.56 -6.53
N ARG A 122 16.82 -34.62 -6.96
CA ARG A 122 17.89 -34.90 -7.93
C ARG A 122 18.89 -35.92 -7.42
N GLU A 123 19.28 -35.84 -6.16
CA GLU A 123 20.18 -36.82 -5.54
C GLU A 123 19.51 -38.19 -5.39
N ALA A 124 18.24 -38.23 -5.01
CA ALA A 124 17.49 -39.47 -4.86
C ALA A 124 17.31 -40.21 -6.21
N ILE A 125 17.07 -39.48 -7.30
CA ILE A 125 16.95 -40.08 -8.66
C ILE A 125 18.30 -40.69 -9.08
N LYS A 126 19.41 -39.96 -8.92
CA LYS A 126 20.75 -40.46 -9.28
C LYS A 126 21.10 -41.76 -8.56
N LYS A 127 20.79 -41.87 -7.27
CA LYS A 127 21.05 -43.07 -6.47
C LYS A 127 20.15 -44.26 -6.81
N GLY A 128 19.05 -44.05 -7.52
CA GLY A 128 18.13 -45.12 -7.94
C GLY A 128 18.46 -45.70 -9.32
N GLU A 129 19.38 -45.07 -10.07
CA GLU A 129 19.86 -45.54 -11.38
C GLU A 129 21.19 -46.34 -11.29
N GLU A 130 21.80 -46.40 -10.10
CA GLU A 130 22.93 -47.28 -9.74
C GLU A 130 22.44 -48.61 -9.12
#